data_AF-A0A0C9SNI6-F1
#
_entry.id   AF-A0A0C9SNI6-F1
#
_cell.length_a   1.000
_cell.length_b   1.000
_cell.length_c   1.000
_cell.angle_alpha   90.00
_cell.angle_beta   90.00
_cell.angle_gamma   90.00
#
_symmetry.space_group_name_H-M   'P 1'
#
loop_
_entity.id
_entity.type
_entity.pdbx_description
1 polymer ?
#
loop_
_entity_poly.entity_id
_entity_poly.type
_entity_poly.pdbx_seq_one_letter_code
_entity_poly.pdbx_strand_id
1 'polypeptide(L)' 'LKYWELARATRPRVAQMALDFLSAPASSVDAERSFSCGRLQVNHLQHNIGSQAFKAQMAIGSW' A
#
# COMPACT_ATOMS: atom_id res chain seq x y z
N LEU A 1 6.27 -11.65 10.21
CA LEU A 1 5.07 -11.09 10.89
C LEU A 1 4.42 -12.07 11.88
N LYS A 2 4.02 -13.30 11.48
CA LYS A 2 3.33 -14.27 12.36
C LYS A 2 3.98 -14.48 13.74
N TYR A 3 5.32 -14.59 13.81
CA TYR A 3 6.03 -14.68 15.09
C TYR A 3 5.80 -13.48 16.00
N TRP A 4 5.93 -12.25 15.46
CA TRP A 4 5.74 -11.03 16.22
C TRP A 4 4.27 -10.82 16.61
N GLU A 5 3.31 -11.26 15.80
CA GLU A 5 1.88 -11.29 16.18
C GLU A 5 1.65 -12.16 17.42
N LEU A 6 2.23 -13.35 17.48
CA LEU A 6 2.14 -14.21 18.68
C LEU A 6 2.89 -13.60 19.87
N ALA A 7 4.03 -12.95 19.62
CA ALA A 7 4.83 -12.28 20.65
C ALA A 7 4.16 -11.03 21.23
N ARG A 8 3.10 -10.48 20.61
CA ARG A 8 2.33 -9.35 21.18
C ARG A 8 1.72 -9.68 22.54
N ALA A 9 1.37 -10.95 22.77
CA ALA A 9 0.79 -11.39 24.05
C ALA A 9 1.76 -11.24 25.23
N THR A 10 3.08 -11.36 24.98
CA THR A 10 4.11 -11.32 26.03
C THR A 10 4.92 -10.03 26.01
N ARG A 11 5.11 -9.41 24.84
CA ARG A 11 5.94 -8.21 24.65
C ARG A 11 5.26 -7.22 23.70
N PRO A 12 4.13 -6.61 24.10
CA PRO A 12 3.27 -5.85 23.20
C PRO A 12 3.99 -4.68 22.53
N ARG A 13 4.82 -3.93 23.26
CA ARG A 13 5.51 -2.74 22.73
C ARG A 13 6.61 -3.07 21.72
N VAL A 14 7.45 -4.05 22.04
CA VAL A 14 8.55 -4.47 21.14
C VAL A 14 7.99 -5.21 19.92
N ALA A 15 6.97 -6.04 20.13
CA ALA A 15 6.29 -6.72 19.03
C ALA A 15 5.63 -5.73 18.07
N GLN A 16 4.97 -4.68 18.59
CA GLN A 16 4.39 -3.64 17.74
C GLN A 16 5.45 -2.91 16.92
N MET A 17 6.55 -2.45 17.55
CA MET A 17 7.65 -1.81 16.84
C MET A 17 8.23 -2.70 15.73
N ALA A 18 8.42 -3.99 16.01
CA ALA A 18 8.94 -4.93 15.02
C ALA A 18 7.96 -5.17 13.87
N LEU A 19 6.65 -5.23 14.14
CA LEU A 19 5.63 -5.32 13.10
C LEU A 19 5.61 -4.08 12.23
N ASP A 20 5.64 -2.89 12.84
CA ASP A 20 5.64 -1.61 12.12
C ASP A 20 6.85 -1.54 11.17
N PHE A 21 8.05 -1.84 11.67
CA PHE A 21 9.28 -1.82 10.87
C PHE A 21 9.29 -2.85 9.75
N LEU A 22 8.81 -4.08 10.02
CA LEU A 22 8.83 -5.17 9.04
C LEU A 22 7.66 -5.11 8.04
N SER A 23 6.61 -4.34 8.33
CA SER A 23 5.50 -4.09 7.41
C SER A 23 5.80 -3.00 6.40
N ALA A 24 6.80 -2.16 6.66
CA ALA A 24 7.25 -1.16 5.71
C ALA A 24 7.86 -1.86 4.47
N PRO A 25 7.39 -1.53 3.26
CA PRO A 25 7.97 -2.06 2.04
C PRO A 25 9.46 -1.70 1.94
N ALA A 26 10.28 -2.64 1.50
CA ALA A 26 11.72 -2.41 1.33
C ALA A 26 12.06 -1.44 0.17
N SER A 27 11.08 -1.15 -0.71
CA SER A 27 11.26 -0.27 -1.86
C SER A 27 9.93 0.37 -2.28
N SER A 28 10.00 1.43 -3.09
CA SER A 28 8.84 2.09 -3.71
C SER A 28 8.20 1.28 -4.85
N VAL A 29 8.81 0.14 -5.25
CA VAL A 29 8.43 -0.62 -6.45
C VAL A 29 6.98 -1.08 -6.39
N ASP A 30 6.46 -1.48 -5.23
CA ASP A 30 5.06 -1.93 -5.10
C ASP A 30 4.06 -0.78 -5.36
N ALA A 31 4.37 0.43 -4.88
CA ALA A 31 3.57 1.62 -5.17
C ALA A 31 3.70 2.03 -6.65
N GLU A 32 4.91 2.03 -7.20
CA GLU A 32 5.17 2.33 -8.61
C GLU A 32 4.50 1.34 -9.57
N ARG A 33 4.43 0.06 -9.20
CA ARG A 33 3.71 -0.96 -9.96
C ARG A 33 2.22 -0.65 -10.03
N SER A 34 1.62 -0.22 -8.92
CA SER A 34 0.22 0.20 -8.89
C SER A 34 -0.02 1.42 -9.80
N PHE A 35 0.88 2.42 -9.76
CA PHE A 35 0.81 3.57 -10.68
C PHE A 35 1.02 3.19 -12.16
N SER A 36 1.92 2.24 -12.45
CA SER A 36 2.17 1.75 -13.80
C SER A 36 0.98 0.97 -14.37
N CYS A 37 0.36 0.10 -13.57
CA CYS A 37 -0.90 -0.56 -13.91
C CYS A 37 -2.04 0.47 -14.08
N GLY A 38 -2.08 1.48 -13.21
CA GLY A 38 -2.99 2.62 -13.31
C GLY A 38 -2.76 3.50 -14.54
N ARG A 39 -1.61 3.43 -15.22
CA ARG A 39 -1.27 4.26 -16.38
C ARG A 39 -2.26 4.11 -17.55
N LEU A 40 -2.92 2.95 -17.67
CA LEU A 40 -4.02 2.77 -18.65
C LEU A 40 -5.25 3.63 -18.31
N GLN A 41 -5.51 3.89 -17.03
CA GLN A 41 -6.53 4.84 -16.59
C GLN A 41 -6.03 6.28 -16.76
N VAL A 42 -4.77 6.59 -16.45
CA VAL A 42 -4.26 7.97 -16.45
C VAL A 42 -4.04 8.54 -17.85
N ASN A 43 -3.49 7.76 -18.80
CA ASN A 43 -2.88 8.34 -20.00
C ASN A 43 -3.59 8.08 -21.33
N HIS A 44 -4.64 7.25 -21.41
CA HIS A 44 -5.26 6.96 -22.71
C HIS A 44 -6.78 7.13 -22.83
N LEU A 45 -7.53 7.26 -21.73
CA LEU A 45 -9.00 7.37 -21.79
C LEU A 45 -9.59 8.52 -20.96
N GLN A 46 -8.77 9.33 -20.29
CA GLN A 46 -9.24 10.25 -19.26
C GLN A 46 -8.75 11.68 -19.50
N HIS A 47 -9.31 12.35 -20.51
CA HIS A 47 -9.12 13.79 -20.67
C HIS A 47 -9.90 14.63 -19.63
N ASN A 48 -10.51 14.03 -18.59
CA ASN A 48 -11.31 14.78 -17.62
C ASN A 48 -11.62 14.08 -16.28
N ILE A 49 -10.74 13.21 -15.78
CA ILE A 49 -10.95 12.61 -14.45
C ILE A 49 -10.46 13.57 -13.35
N GLY A 50 -11.37 13.90 -12.44
CA GLY A 50 -11.05 14.68 -11.24
C GLY A 50 -10.13 13.92 -10.28
N SER A 51 -9.32 14.66 -9.53
CA SER A 51 -8.32 14.10 -8.61
C SER A 51 -8.89 13.12 -7.56
N GLN A 52 -10.14 13.30 -7.15
CA GLN A 52 -10.81 12.40 -6.21
C GLN A 52 -11.18 11.05 -6.85
N ALA A 53 -11.71 11.07 -8.06
CA ALA A 53 -12.04 9.86 -8.81
C ALA A 53 -10.77 9.05 -9.15
N PHE A 54 -9.68 9.74 -9.50
CA PHE A 54 -8.37 9.13 -9.67
C PHE A 54 -7.87 8.39 -8.40
N LYS A 55 -7.91 9.06 -7.24
CA LYS A 55 -7.50 8.46 -5.96
C LYS A 55 -8.35 7.25 -5.59
N ALA A 56 -9.66 7.33 -5.81
CA ALA A 56 -10.57 6.23 -5.55
C ALA A 56 -10.27 5.01 -6.46
N GLN A 57 -10.00 5.25 -7.75
CA GLN A 57 -9.61 4.19 -8.68
C GLN A 57 -8.29 3.52 -8.30
N MET A 58 -7.29 4.30 -7.89
CA MET A 58 -6.02 3.73 -7.40
C MET A 58 -6.20 2.92 -6.12
N ALA A 59 -7.02 3.41 -5.17
CA ALA A 59 -7.32 2.67 -3.96
C ALA A 59 -8.04 1.34 -4.24
N ILE A 60 -9.01 1.33 -5.14
CA ILE A 60 -9.72 0.10 -5.59
C ILE A 60 -8.77 -0.85 -6.33
N GLY A 61 -7.87 -0.33 -7.17
CA GLY A 61 -6.91 -1.16 -7.90
C GLY A 61 -5.80 -1.77 -7.03
N SER A 62 -5.54 -1.18 -5.86
CA SER A 62 -4.58 -1.69 -4.86
C SER A 62 -5.20 -2.62 -3.81
N TRP A 63 -6.53 -2.68 -3.74
CA TRP A 63 -7.29 -3.55 -2.84
C TRP A 63 -7.35 -4.98 -3.38
#